data_AF-A0A0H2XL50-F1
#
_entry.id   AF-A0A0H2XL50-F1
#
_cell.length_a   1.000
_cell.length_b   1.000
_cell.length_c   1.000
_cell.angle_alpha   90.00
_cell.angle_beta   90.00
_cell.angle_gamma   90.00
#
_symmetry.space_group_name_H-M   'P 1'
#
loop_
_entity.id
_entity.type
_entity.pdbx_description
1 polymer ?
#
loop_
_entity_poly.entity_id
_entity_poly.type
_entity_poly.pdbx_seq_one_letter_code
_entity_poly.pdbx_strand_id
1 'polypeptide(L)'
;MASSKEKLATPPVISYGSFIAFLNKLRDAGTVPARIDKTVMPKASGSQQSGIIAALRFLGFIDDTGKPKDHFKPFVLSADDARKSTLGPILRESYAFLFSDSEFDLSHASTGQMTEKFRELGISGSTLTKTIAFFIPAAKECGIEVSPHVKAPAAPKSNGSRKSPKTTEDEQRPSETGGRVPQEEDDQDVERFEIPLPGKQQGAKIIVPKGLDADDWVMLQTMLAAYIKRWKGFTPEGKE
;
A
#
# COMPACT_ATOMS: atom_id res chain seq x y z
N MET A 1 -5.65 -8.52 32.99
CA MET A 1 -5.06 -7.49 32.11
C MET A 1 -5.02 -8.06 30.70
N ALA A 2 -6.00 -7.71 29.86
CA ALA A 2 -6.03 -8.18 28.47
C ALA A 2 -4.93 -7.44 27.70
N SER A 3 -3.87 -8.15 27.33
CA SER A 3 -2.83 -7.65 26.43
C SER A 3 -3.48 -7.48 25.05
N SER A 4 -3.96 -6.29 24.74
CA SER A 4 -4.33 -5.93 23.37
C SER A 4 -3.10 -6.13 22.51
N LYS A 5 -3.14 -7.15 21.66
CA LYS A 5 -2.13 -7.40 20.63
C LYS A 5 -2.18 -6.18 19.70
N GLU A 6 -1.33 -5.18 19.96
CA GLU A 6 -1.24 -3.99 19.13
C GLU A 6 -1.00 -4.44 17.69
N LYS A 7 -1.93 -4.08 16.81
CA LYS A 7 -1.76 -4.35 15.38
C LYS A 7 -0.56 -3.54 14.92
N LEU A 8 0.53 -4.22 14.59
CA LEU A 8 1.72 -3.58 14.04
C LEU A 8 1.29 -2.73 12.84
N ALA A 9 1.52 -1.42 12.94
CA ALA A 9 1.19 -0.50 11.87
C ALA A 9 1.97 -0.91 10.61
N THR A 10 1.30 -0.93 9.46
CA THR A 10 1.99 -1.26 8.21
C THR A 10 3.01 -0.15 7.91
N PRO A 11 4.27 -0.50 7.61
CA PRO A 11 5.26 0.51 7.27
C PRO A 11 4.91 1.25 5.96
N PRO A 12 5.59 2.38 5.68
CA PRO A 12 5.19 3.31 4.63
C PRO A 12 5.23 2.70 3.22
N VAL A 13 4.10 2.79 2.51
CA VAL A 13 3.94 2.29 1.13
C VAL A 13 4.07 3.39 0.06
N ILE A 14 4.63 4.53 0.43
CA ILE A 14 4.87 5.67 -0.46
C ILE A 14 6.35 5.77 -0.81
N SER A 15 6.69 6.59 -1.81
CA SER A 15 8.10 6.92 -2.02
C SER A 15 8.61 7.82 -0.89
N TYR A 16 9.86 7.59 -0.48
CA TYR A 16 10.52 8.46 0.50
C TYR A 16 10.62 9.91 0.02
N GLY A 17 10.85 10.13 -1.28
CA GLY A 17 10.85 11.47 -1.87
C GLY A 17 9.51 12.20 -1.72
N SER A 18 8.38 11.50 -1.87
CA SER A 18 7.06 12.09 -1.63
C SER A 18 6.84 12.46 -0.16
N PHE A 19 7.36 11.66 0.76
CA PHE A 19 7.31 11.94 2.20
C PHE A 19 8.12 13.20 2.54
N ILE A 20 9.37 13.28 2.10
CA ILE A 20 10.22 14.47 2.32
C ILE A 20 9.63 15.71 1.65
N ALA A 21 9.10 15.60 0.44
CA ALA A 21 8.45 16.71 -0.25
C ALA A 21 7.23 17.25 0.54
N PHE A 22 6.48 16.38 1.21
CA PHE A 22 5.40 16.81 2.09
C PHE A 22 5.91 17.56 3.33
N LEU A 23 6.93 17.01 4.00
CA LEU A 23 7.54 17.68 5.17
C LEU A 23 8.11 19.05 4.80
N ASN A 24 8.79 19.15 3.65
CA ASN A 24 9.32 20.42 3.17
C ASN A 24 8.21 21.43 2.87
N LYS A 25 7.06 21.02 2.33
CA LYS A 25 5.92 21.93 2.15
C LYS A 25 5.41 22.49 3.48
N LEU A 26 5.36 21.68 4.54
CA LEU A 26 4.97 22.16 5.88
C LEU A 26 6.02 23.13 6.43
N ARG A 27 7.30 22.85 6.23
CA ARG A 27 8.39 23.75 6.60
C ARG A 27 8.30 25.08 5.86
N ASP A 28 8.10 25.06 4.55
CA ASP A 28 8.02 26.26 3.71
C ASP A 28 6.80 27.12 4.07
N ALA A 29 5.69 26.49 4.50
CA ALA A 29 4.55 27.20 5.05
C ALA A 29 4.82 27.82 6.44
N GLY A 30 5.92 27.46 7.10
CA GLY A 30 6.32 27.93 8.42
C GLY A 30 5.44 27.44 9.58
N THR A 31 4.45 26.59 9.31
CA THR A 31 3.49 26.13 10.30
C THR A 31 3.09 24.67 10.08
N VAL A 32 2.90 23.96 11.19
CA VAL A 32 2.34 22.61 11.19
C VAL A 32 0.88 22.71 11.64
N PRO A 33 -0.10 22.36 10.79
CA PRO A 33 -1.51 22.39 11.14
C PRO A 33 -1.82 21.56 12.39
N ALA A 34 -2.82 21.99 13.16
CA ALA A 34 -3.27 21.28 14.37
C ALA A 34 -3.78 19.85 14.09
N ARG A 35 -4.15 19.58 12.84
CA ARG A 35 -4.54 18.26 12.35
C ARG A 35 -3.97 18.05 10.95
N ILE A 36 -3.33 16.91 10.75
CA ILE A 36 -2.87 16.44 9.45
C ILE A 36 -3.91 15.48 8.89
N ASP A 37 -4.63 15.94 7.88
CA ASP A 37 -5.59 15.13 7.11
C ASP A 37 -5.42 15.39 5.60
N LYS A 38 -6.32 14.83 4.79
CA LYS A 38 -6.23 14.95 3.32
C LYS A 38 -6.29 16.40 2.83
N THR A 39 -6.90 17.31 3.60
CA THR A 39 -7.08 18.72 3.21
C THR A 39 -5.77 19.51 3.20
N VAL A 40 -4.75 19.05 3.94
CA VAL A 40 -3.41 19.68 3.92
C VAL A 40 -2.60 19.34 2.66
N MET A 41 -3.13 18.45 1.79
CA MET A 41 -2.48 17.96 0.58
C MET A 41 -3.42 18.01 -0.65
N PRO A 42 -4.03 19.17 -0.98
CA PRO A 42 -5.10 19.24 -1.98
C PRO A 42 -4.64 18.88 -3.41
N LYS A 43 -3.34 19.02 -3.70
CA LYS A 43 -2.74 18.71 -5.01
C LYS A 43 -2.23 17.26 -5.11
N ALA A 44 -2.21 16.50 -4.02
CA ALA A 44 -1.73 15.11 -4.03
C ALA A 44 -2.88 14.17 -4.42
N SER A 45 -2.55 13.03 -5.03
CA SER A 45 -3.57 12.00 -5.32
C SER A 45 -4.13 11.40 -4.03
N GLY A 46 -5.35 10.86 -4.05
CA GLY A 46 -5.96 10.23 -2.87
C GLY A 46 -5.12 9.08 -2.29
N SER A 47 -4.41 8.34 -3.14
CA SER A 47 -3.45 7.31 -2.72
C SER A 47 -2.20 7.90 -2.06
N GLN A 48 -1.65 8.99 -2.59
CA GLN A 48 -0.53 9.70 -1.97
C GLN A 48 -0.93 10.30 -0.61
N GLN A 49 -2.08 10.96 -0.53
CA GLN A 49 -2.60 11.54 0.72
C GLN A 49 -2.72 10.46 1.81
N SER A 50 -3.36 9.33 1.47
CA SER A 50 -3.59 8.25 2.43
C SER A 50 -2.27 7.58 2.85
N GLY A 51 -1.34 7.40 1.91
CA GLY A 51 -0.02 6.84 2.18
C GLY A 51 0.88 7.76 3.02
N ILE A 52 0.83 9.08 2.82
CA ILE A 52 1.57 10.06 3.65
C ILE A 52 1.04 10.03 5.09
N ILE A 53 -0.28 10.04 5.28
CA ILE A 53 -0.88 9.96 6.63
C ILE A 53 -0.48 8.65 7.31
N ALA A 54 -0.55 7.52 6.60
CA ALA A 54 -0.11 6.23 7.12
C ALA A 54 1.37 6.24 7.50
N ALA A 55 2.24 6.83 6.68
CA ALA A 55 3.67 6.95 6.97
C ALA A 55 3.95 7.79 8.21
N LEU A 56 3.27 8.93 8.37
CA LEU A 56 3.40 9.79 9.54
C LEU A 56 2.96 9.07 10.83
N ARG A 57 1.90 8.26 10.76
CA ARG A 57 1.46 7.44 11.90
C ARG A 57 2.48 6.37 12.26
N PHE A 58 2.95 5.63 11.26
CA PHE A 58 3.94 4.57 11.44
C PHE A 58 5.24 5.11 12.07
N LEU A 59 5.71 6.27 11.61
CA LEU A 59 6.89 6.96 12.14
C LEU A 59 6.60 7.72 13.45
N GLY A 60 5.40 7.60 14.00
CA GLY A 60 5.05 8.19 15.30
C GLY A 60 4.91 9.72 15.30
N PHE A 61 4.92 10.39 14.16
CA PHE A 61 4.80 11.86 14.07
C PHE A 61 3.39 12.37 14.35
N ILE A 62 2.37 11.56 14.06
CA ILE A 62 0.96 11.87 14.34
C ILE A 62 0.28 10.70 15.03
N ASP A 63 -0.83 10.97 15.71
CA ASP A 63 -1.70 9.94 16.26
C ASP A 63 -2.75 9.42 15.24
N ASP A 64 -3.63 8.51 15.70
CA ASP A 64 -4.69 7.94 14.89
C ASP A 64 -5.73 8.97 14.43
N THR A 65 -5.90 10.08 15.16
CA THR A 65 -6.81 11.17 14.81
C THR A 65 -6.22 12.15 13.80
N GLY A 66 -4.91 12.05 13.56
CA GLY A 66 -4.13 12.95 12.72
C GLY A 66 -3.53 14.14 13.48
N LYS A 67 -3.52 14.11 14.81
CA LYS A 67 -2.93 15.17 15.63
C LYS A 67 -1.40 15.04 15.64
N PRO A 68 -0.63 16.10 15.35
CA PRO A 68 0.81 16.17 15.59
C PRO A 68 1.20 15.77 17.01
N LYS A 69 2.22 14.93 17.15
CA LYS A 69 2.92 14.73 18.43
C LYS A 69 3.93 15.85 18.67
N ASP A 70 4.36 16.02 19.92
CA ASP A 70 5.19 17.15 20.36
C ASP A 70 6.50 17.30 19.56
N HIS A 71 7.12 16.19 19.17
CA HIS A 71 8.36 16.17 18.42
C HIS A 71 8.18 16.47 16.91
N PHE A 72 6.95 16.42 16.37
CA PHE A 72 6.72 16.57 14.93
C PHE A 72 6.99 17.99 14.44
N LYS A 73 6.52 19.02 15.16
CA LYS A 73 6.74 20.42 14.77
C LYS A 73 8.22 20.80 14.79
N PRO A 74 8.99 20.54 15.87
CA PRO A 74 10.44 20.75 15.86
C PRO A 74 11.14 20.01 14.71
N PHE A 75 10.74 18.77 14.43
CA PHE A 75 11.30 17.97 13.35
C PHE A 75 11.10 18.60 11.96
N VAL A 76 9.87 19.02 11.65
CA VAL A 76 9.53 19.65 10.35
C VAL A 76 10.28 20.96 10.15
N LEU A 77 10.33 21.80 11.17
CA LEU A 77 10.91 23.15 11.09
C LEU A 77 12.45 23.15 11.17
N SER A 78 13.06 22.01 11.48
CA SER A 78 14.51 21.86 11.53
C SER A 78 15.16 21.91 10.13
N ALA A 79 16.40 22.39 10.11
CA ALA A 79 17.28 22.29 8.95
C ALA A 79 17.53 20.81 8.59
N ASP A 80 17.89 20.55 7.33
CA ASP A 80 18.00 19.18 6.81
C ASP A 80 18.98 18.32 7.60
N ASP A 81 20.14 18.86 8.00
CA ASP A 81 21.13 18.10 8.78
C ASP A 81 20.66 17.78 10.20
N ALA A 82 19.94 18.70 10.84
CA ALA A 82 19.32 18.47 12.15
C ALA A 82 18.19 17.43 12.07
N ARG A 83 17.48 17.39 10.93
CA ARG A 83 16.42 16.42 10.68
C ARG A 83 16.96 14.99 10.60
N LYS A 84 18.09 14.78 9.94
CA LYS A 84 18.77 13.47 9.84
C LYS A 84 19.04 12.87 11.23
N SER A 85 19.57 13.69 12.13
CA SER A 85 19.89 13.30 13.51
C SER A 85 18.65 12.91 14.32
N THR A 86 17.49 13.48 13.99
CA THR A 86 16.22 13.16 14.65
C THR A 86 15.50 11.98 14.00
N LEU A 87 15.60 11.83 12.68
CA LEU A 87 14.94 10.76 11.92
C LEU A 87 15.58 9.38 12.18
N GLY A 88 16.90 9.31 12.41
CA GLY A 88 17.61 8.06 12.68
C GLY A 88 17.05 7.26 13.88
N PRO A 89 16.93 7.87 15.07
CA PRO A 89 16.30 7.22 16.23
C PRO A 89 14.85 6.79 15.96
N ILE A 90 14.06 7.64 15.30
CA ILE A 90 12.67 7.33 14.94
C ILE A 90 12.60 6.12 14.01
N LEU A 91 13.48 6.05 12.99
CA LEU A 91 13.54 4.90 12.09
C LEU A 91 13.93 3.62 12.84
N ARG A 92 14.89 3.67 13.77
CA ARG A 92 15.26 2.48 14.56
C ARG A 92 14.12 1.99 15.44
N GLU A 93 13.36 2.91 16.03
CA GLU A 93 12.19 2.59 16.85
C GLU A 93 11.05 2.00 15.99
N SER A 94 10.66 2.68 14.91
CA SER A 94 9.56 2.24 14.05
C SER A 94 9.88 0.95 13.29
N TYR A 95 11.16 0.72 12.95
CA TYR A 95 11.64 -0.50 12.30
C TYR A 95 12.37 -1.43 13.27
N ALA A 96 12.00 -1.46 14.56
CA ALA A 96 12.67 -2.28 15.57
C ALA A 96 12.81 -3.76 15.16
N PHE A 97 11.88 -4.31 14.37
CA PHE A 97 11.95 -5.68 13.85
C PHE A 97 13.16 -5.96 12.93
N LEU A 98 13.80 -4.93 12.36
CA LEU A 98 15.05 -5.06 11.58
C LEU A 98 16.31 -4.98 12.44
N PHE A 99 16.20 -4.59 13.72
CA PHE A 99 17.34 -4.35 14.61
C PHE A 99 17.32 -5.19 15.88
N SER A 100 16.17 -5.78 16.22
CA SER A 100 15.98 -6.55 17.44
C SER A 100 16.34 -8.04 17.28
N ASP A 101 16.48 -8.51 16.05
CA ASP A 101 16.87 -9.88 15.77
C ASP A 101 18.40 -10.02 15.70
N SER A 102 18.96 -10.79 16.62
CA SER A 102 20.40 -11.07 16.69
C SER A 102 20.93 -11.89 15.50
N GLU A 103 20.07 -12.61 14.80
CA GLU A 103 20.44 -13.41 13.62
C GLU A 103 20.35 -12.62 12.31
N PHE A 104 19.84 -11.38 12.35
CA PHE A 104 19.69 -10.52 11.19
C PHE A 104 20.59 -9.29 11.29
N ASP A 105 21.59 -9.24 10.41
CA ASP A 105 22.45 -8.07 10.26
C ASP A 105 22.09 -7.27 8.99
N LEU A 106 21.48 -6.10 9.17
CA LEU A 106 21.09 -5.20 8.09
C LEU A 106 22.27 -4.77 7.20
N SER A 107 23.48 -4.67 7.75
CA SER A 107 24.67 -4.23 7.02
C SER A 107 25.24 -5.30 6.08
N HIS A 108 24.92 -6.58 6.33
CA HIS A 108 25.35 -7.72 5.51
C HIS A 108 24.18 -8.50 4.86
N ALA A 109 22.93 -8.10 5.14
CA ALA A 109 21.75 -8.80 4.65
C ALA A 109 21.67 -8.88 3.12
N SER A 110 21.07 -9.95 2.61
CA SER A 110 20.60 -10.06 1.23
C SER A 110 19.21 -9.44 1.06
N THR A 111 18.80 -9.19 -0.18
CA THR A 111 17.40 -8.80 -0.47
C THR A 111 16.39 -9.86 0.01
N GLY A 112 16.73 -11.15 -0.06
CA GLY A 112 15.86 -12.25 0.40
C GLY A 112 15.61 -12.18 1.91
N GLN A 113 16.67 -12.12 2.71
CA GLN A 113 16.57 -11.98 4.17
C GLN A 113 15.80 -10.72 4.57
N MET A 114 16.04 -9.59 3.89
CA MET A 114 15.26 -8.37 4.10
C MET A 114 13.77 -8.61 3.83
N THR A 115 13.43 -9.27 2.71
CA THR A 115 12.02 -9.54 2.39
C THR A 115 11.35 -10.48 3.39
N GLU A 116 12.07 -11.45 3.94
CA GLU A 116 11.56 -12.36 4.97
C GLU A 116 11.13 -11.57 6.22
N LYS A 117 11.95 -10.61 6.68
CA LYS A 117 11.60 -9.73 7.80
C LYS A 117 10.32 -8.93 7.60
N PHE A 118 10.09 -8.41 6.40
CA PHE A 118 8.84 -7.73 6.11
C PHE A 118 7.66 -8.70 5.93
N ARG A 119 7.89 -9.94 5.48
CA ARG A 119 6.85 -10.98 5.37
C ARG A 119 6.38 -11.49 6.72
N GLU A 120 7.24 -11.50 7.74
CA GLU A 120 6.86 -11.80 9.13
C GLU A 120 5.75 -10.84 9.64
N LEU A 121 5.66 -9.62 9.09
CA LEU A 121 4.60 -8.66 9.36
C LEU A 121 3.31 -8.90 8.54
N GLY A 122 3.24 -9.98 7.76
CA GLY A 122 2.13 -10.27 6.84
C GLY A 122 2.14 -9.41 5.57
N ILE A 123 3.27 -8.79 5.22
CA ILE A 123 3.37 -7.89 4.06
C ILE A 123 3.87 -8.67 2.83
N SER A 124 3.17 -8.51 1.70
CA SER A 124 3.50 -9.20 0.45
C SER A 124 3.34 -8.30 -0.79
N GLY A 125 3.73 -8.82 -1.95
CA GLY A 125 3.48 -8.23 -3.27
C GLY A 125 4.00 -6.79 -3.45
N SER A 126 3.15 -5.92 -4.00
CA SER A 126 3.52 -4.52 -4.27
C SER A 126 3.75 -3.69 -2.99
N THR A 127 3.11 -4.07 -1.88
CA THR A 127 3.25 -3.42 -0.57
C THR A 127 4.64 -3.68 0.01
N LEU A 128 5.13 -4.93 -0.09
CA LEU A 128 6.48 -5.33 0.30
C LEU A 128 7.53 -4.50 -0.45
N THR A 129 7.37 -4.42 -1.78
CA THR A 129 8.26 -3.65 -2.65
C THR A 129 8.33 -2.19 -2.24
N LYS A 130 7.18 -1.54 -2.08
CA LYS A 130 7.10 -0.10 -1.74
C LYS A 130 7.67 0.20 -0.36
N THR A 131 7.43 -0.71 0.58
CA THR A 131 7.92 -0.57 1.94
C THR A 131 9.44 -0.62 2.02
N ILE A 132 10.05 -1.60 1.35
CA ILE A 132 11.51 -1.70 1.27
C ILE A 132 12.09 -0.50 0.49
N ALA A 133 11.41 -0.08 -0.59
CA ALA A 133 11.80 1.10 -1.37
C ALA A 133 11.71 2.42 -0.59
N PHE A 134 10.85 2.50 0.43
CA PHE A 134 10.81 3.62 1.36
C PHE A 134 11.97 3.55 2.36
N PHE A 135 12.21 2.37 2.95
CA PHE A 135 13.19 2.20 4.01
C PHE A 135 14.64 2.48 3.56
N ILE A 136 15.07 1.93 2.43
CA ILE A 136 16.47 2.03 1.95
C ILE A 136 16.96 3.49 1.87
N PRO A 137 16.29 4.42 1.17
CA PRO A 137 16.74 5.81 1.12
C PRO A 137 16.61 6.53 2.46
N ALA A 138 15.60 6.21 3.27
CA ALA A 138 15.44 6.79 4.61
C ALA A 138 16.58 6.40 5.55
N ALA A 139 16.97 5.12 5.53
CA ALA A 139 18.10 4.59 6.29
C ALA A 139 19.42 5.26 5.86
N LYS A 140 19.64 5.36 4.55
CA LYS A 140 20.83 6.02 3.97
C LYS A 140 20.95 7.49 4.40
N GLU A 141 19.84 8.24 4.38
CA GLU A 141 19.83 9.65 4.79
C GLU A 141 20.23 9.84 6.26
N CYS A 142 19.91 8.86 7.11
CA CYS A 142 20.19 8.91 8.55
C CYS A 142 21.52 8.21 8.94
N GLY A 143 22.33 7.78 7.97
CA GLY A 143 23.57 7.07 8.24
C GLY A 143 23.38 5.67 8.84
N ILE A 144 22.22 5.05 8.64
CA ILE A 144 22.01 3.64 8.98
C ILE A 144 22.65 2.81 7.86
N GLU A 145 23.60 1.94 8.24
CA GLU A 145 24.26 1.05 7.29
C GLU A 145 23.27 -0.01 6.77
N VAL A 146 23.17 -0.09 5.45
CA VAL A 146 22.36 -1.07 4.73
C VAL A 146 23.26 -1.76 3.73
N SER A 147 23.21 -3.10 3.71
CA SER A 147 23.97 -3.91 2.76
C SER A 147 23.76 -3.44 1.31
N PRO A 148 24.83 -3.30 0.51
CA PRO A 148 24.74 -2.99 -0.92
C PRO A 148 23.92 -4.00 -1.73
N HIS A 149 23.71 -5.20 -1.19
CA HIS A 149 22.93 -6.28 -1.81
C HIS A 149 21.42 -6.16 -1.55
N VAL A 150 21.00 -5.25 -0.67
CA VAL A 150 19.58 -4.99 -0.40
C VAL A 150 19.04 -4.00 -1.43
N LYS A 151 18.14 -4.50 -2.29
CA LYS A 151 17.39 -3.69 -3.26
C LYS A 151 15.90 -3.89 -3.01
N ALA A 152 15.11 -2.87 -3.32
CA ALA A 152 13.67 -3.06 -3.38
C ALA A 152 13.38 -4.15 -4.44
N PRO A 153 12.65 -5.23 -4.08
CA PRO A 153 12.26 -6.25 -5.04
C PRO A 153 11.52 -5.62 -6.22
N ALA A 154 11.62 -6.22 -7.41
CA ALA A 154 10.77 -5.78 -8.50
C ALA A 154 9.31 -5.96 -8.10
N ALA A 155 8.50 -4.91 -8.24
CA ALA A 155 7.06 -5.07 -8.11
C ALA A 155 6.62 -6.12 -9.14
N PRO A 156 5.72 -7.05 -8.77
CA PRO A 156 5.19 -7.99 -9.74
C PRO A 156 4.65 -7.20 -10.94
N LYS A 157 5.08 -7.58 -12.15
CA LYS A 157 4.72 -6.86 -13.38
C LYS A 157 3.20 -6.93 -13.54
N SER A 158 2.52 -5.82 -13.27
CA SER A 158 1.14 -5.63 -13.68
C SER A 158 1.16 -5.42 -15.20
N ASN A 159 0.71 -6.42 -15.97
CA ASN A 159 0.43 -6.22 -17.39
C ASN A 159 -0.72 -5.20 -17.49
N GLY A 160 -0.36 -3.94 -17.73
CA GLY A 160 -1.32 -2.84 -17.80
C GLY A 160 -2.31 -3.03 -18.94
N SER A 161 -3.60 -3.09 -18.60
CA SER A 161 -4.70 -2.91 -19.55
C SER A 161 -4.57 -1.53 -20.20
N ARG A 162 -4.22 -1.49 -21.50
CA ARG A 162 -4.37 -0.28 -22.32
C ARG A 162 -5.85 0.06 -22.39
N LYS A 163 -6.21 1.27 -21.91
CA LYS A 163 -7.53 1.86 -22.11
C LYS A 163 -7.90 1.87 -23.59
N SER A 164 -8.99 1.20 -23.96
CA SER A 164 -9.63 1.34 -25.25
C SER A 164 -10.24 2.76 -25.40
N PRO A 165 -10.13 3.42 -26.56
CA PRO A 165 -10.84 4.67 -26.82
C PRO A 165 -12.33 4.41 -26.97
N LYS A 166 -13.14 5.37 -26.53
CA LYS A 166 -14.61 5.37 -26.58
C LYS A 166 -15.05 5.65 -28.02
N THR A 167 -15.67 4.68 -28.68
CA THR A 167 -16.27 4.87 -30.02
C THR A 167 -17.63 5.55 -29.86
N THR A 168 -17.83 6.63 -30.61
CA THR A 168 -19.12 7.29 -30.83
C THR A 168 -19.59 6.81 -32.20
N GLU A 169 -20.81 6.29 -32.30
CA GLU A 169 -21.44 5.94 -33.58
C GLU A 169 -21.69 7.20 -34.41
N ASP A 170 -21.17 7.23 -35.64
CA ASP A 170 -21.99 7.61 -36.79
C ASP A 170 -21.44 6.94 -38.07
N GLU A 171 -22.36 6.67 -38.97
CA GLU A 171 -22.30 5.70 -40.07
C GLU A 171 -21.87 6.37 -41.38
N GLN A 172 -20.88 5.80 -42.10
CA GLN A 172 -20.90 5.50 -43.56
C GLN A 172 -19.51 5.15 -44.15
N ARG A 173 -19.53 4.08 -44.97
CA ARG A 173 -18.47 3.33 -45.72
C ARG A 173 -17.62 4.14 -46.73
N PRO A 174 -16.64 3.53 -47.47
CA PRO A 174 -15.63 2.50 -47.13
C PRO A 174 -14.23 2.77 -47.77
N SER A 175 -13.15 2.15 -47.28
CA SER A 175 -12.13 1.42 -48.10
C SER A 175 -10.92 0.90 -47.31
N GLU A 176 -10.61 -0.37 -47.60
CA GLU A 176 -9.32 -1.06 -47.65
C GLU A 176 -8.26 -0.83 -46.56
N THR A 177 -7.98 -1.86 -45.76
CA THR A 177 -6.81 -2.77 -45.94
C THR A 177 -6.60 -3.61 -44.68
N GLY A 178 -6.52 -4.94 -44.86
CA GLY A 178 -5.67 -5.88 -44.12
C GLY A 178 -5.77 -5.99 -42.59
N GLY A 179 -6.25 -7.14 -42.09
CA GLY A 179 -6.07 -7.49 -40.68
C GLY A 179 -6.69 -8.84 -40.30
N ARG A 180 -5.97 -9.92 -40.58
CA ARG A 180 -6.26 -11.30 -40.18
C ARG A 180 -6.26 -11.43 -38.65
N VAL A 181 -7.30 -12.06 -38.13
CA VAL A 181 -7.54 -12.45 -36.72
C VAL A 181 -6.34 -13.17 -36.11
N PRO A 182 -6.04 -12.95 -34.81
CA PRO A 182 -5.72 -14.09 -33.96
C PRO A 182 -6.46 -14.06 -32.60
N GLN A 183 -7.40 -15.00 -32.48
CA GLN A 183 -7.58 -16.01 -31.44
C GLN A 183 -7.11 -15.72 -30.01
N GLU A 184 -8.07 -15.92 -29.10
CA GLU A 184 -7.96 -16.04 -27.65
C GLU A 184 -6.93 -17.11 -27.21
N GLU A 185 -6.24 -16.84 -26.10
CA GLU A 185 -5.73 -17.76 -25.05
C GLU A 185 -4.39 -17.25 -24.46
N ASP A 186 -4.39 -16.80 -23.20
CA ASP A 186 -4.12 -17.69 -22.05
C ASP A 186 -4.15 -16.91 -20.71
N ASP A 187 -5.09 -17.29 -19.84
CA ASP A 187 -5.54 -16.62 -18.61
C ASP A 187 -4.98 -17.39 -17.40
N GLN A 188 -3.66 -17.42 -17.27
CA GLN A 188 -3.02 -18.43 -16.41
C GLN A 188 -3.05 -18.15 -14.89
N ASP A 189 -3.49 -16.99 -14.40
CA ASP A 189 -3.33 -16.63 -12.96
C ASP A 189 -4.58 -16.07 -12.24
N VAL A 190 -5.74 -16.07 -12.88
CA VAL A 190 -7.03 -15.78 -12.22
C VAL A 190 -8.03 -16.88 -12.50
N GLU A 191 -8.89 -17.16 -11.53
CA GLU A 191 -10.04 -18.01 -11.72
C GLU A 191 -11.28 -17.11 -11.84
N ARG A 192 -12.00 -17.26 -12.95
CA ARG A 192 -13.23 -16.52 -13.21
C ARG A 192 -14.37 -17.50 -13.18
N PHE A 193 -15.36 -17.22 -12.35
CA PHE A 193 -16.58 -18.00 -12.34
C PHE A 193 -17.79 -17.08 -12.25
N GLU A 194 -18.84 -17.49 -12.94
CA GLU A 194 -20.11 -16.78 -12.94
C GLU A 194 -21.08 -17.52 -12.03
N ILE A 195 -21.54 -16.86 -10.97
CA ILE A 195 -22.59 -17.38 -10.12
C ILE A 195 -23.93 -16.95 -10.72
N PRO A 196 -24.76 -17.87 -11.24
CA PRO A 196 -26.08 -17.52 -11.73
C PRO A 196 -26.95 -17.03 -10.57
N LEU A 197 -27.61 -15.88 -10.77
CA LEU A 197 -28.57 -15.33 -9.81
C LEU A 197 -29.99 -15.60 -10.31
N PRO A 198 -30.79 -16.43 -9.62
CA PRO A 198 -32.16 -16.74 -10.03
C PRO A 198 -32.98 -15.46 -10.26
N GLY A 199 -33.60 -15.36 -11.44
CA GLY A 199 -34.43 -14.20 -11.83
C GLY A 199 -33.66 -12.98 -12.34
N LYS A 200 -32.34 -13.06 -12.55
CA LYS A 200 -31.54 -12.01 -13.20
C LYS A 200 -31.00 -12.49 -14.54
N GLN A 201 -30.97 -11.58 -15.52
CA GLN A 201 -30.50 -11.85 -16.88
C GLN A 201 -28.98 -12.00 -16.99
N GLN A 202 -28.22 -11.63 -15.94
CA GLN A 202 -26.77 -11.72 -15.89
C GLN A 202 -26.36 -12.27 -14.51
N GLY A 203 -25.47 -13.26 -14.49
CA GLY A 203 -24.91 -13.81 -13.26
C GLY A 203 -23.87 -12.87 -12.63
N ALA A 204 -23.59 -13.08 -11.35
CA ALA A 204 -22.52 -12.39 -10.67
C ALA A 204 -21.17 -12.94 -11.14
N LYS A 205 -20.40 -12.13 -11.84
CA LYS A 205 -19.04 -12.48 -12.29
C LYS A 205 -18.07 -12.22 -11.15
N ILE A 206 -17.43 -13.28 -10.66
CA ILE A 206 -16.44 -13.21 -9.59
C ILE A 206 -15.08 -13.54 -10.20
N ILE A 207 -14.10 -12.69 -9.89
CA ILE A 207 -12.71 -12.85 -10.31
C ILE A 207 -11.89 -13.00 -9.04
N VAL A 208 -11.26 -14.15 -8.87
CA VAL A 208 -10.37 -14.44 -7.74
C VAL A 208 -8.96 -14.78 -8.22
N PRO A 209 -7.91 -14.50 -7.43
CA PRO A 209 -6.56 -14.99 -7.70
C PRO A 209 -6.51 -16.52 -7.73
N LYS A 210 -5.67 -17.13 -8.57
CA LYS A 210 -5.39 -18.58 -8.45
C LYS A 210 -4.55 -18.86 -7.19
N GLY A 211 -4.75 -20.04 -6.60
CA GLY A 211 -3.99 -20.50 -5.44
C GLY A 211 -4.53 -20.04 -4.08
N LEU A 212 -5.83 -19.69 -3.99
CA LEU A 212 -6.49 -19.49 -2.70
C LEU A 212 -6.52 -20.80 -1.91
N ASP A 213 -5.96 -20.77 -0.71
CA ASP A 213 -6.04 -21.88 0.23
C ASP A 213 -7.33 -21.84 1.07
N ALA A 214 -7.52 -22.82 1.96
CA ALA A 214 -8.75 -22.93 2.75
C ALA A 214 -9.02 -21.69 3.62
N ASP A 215 -7.97 -21.06 4.16
CA ASP A 215 -8.09 -19.89 5.02
C ASP A 215 -8.45 -18.64 4.18
N ASP A 216 -7.88 -18.53 2.99
CA ASP A 216 -8.23 -17.49 2.02
C ASP A 216 -9.71 -17.55 1.60
N TRP A 217 -10.25 -18.76 1.37
CA TRP A 217 -11.66 -18.96 1.05
C TRP A 217 -12.59 -18.57 2.20
N VAL A 218 -12.23 -18.92 3.44
CA VAL A 218 -12.97 -18.52 4.65
C VAL A 218 -12.93 -17.00 4.83
N MET A 219 -11.78 -16.37 4.58
CA MET A 219 -11.64 -14.91 4.62
C MET A 219 -12.51 -14.23 3.57
N LEU A 220 -12.50 -14.73 2.34
CA LEU A 220 -13.30 -14.20 1.23
C LEU A 220 -14.79 -14.31 1.52
N GLN A 221 -15.26 -15.46 2.02
CA GLN A 221 -16.65 -15.66 2.43
C GLN A 221 -17.06 -14.68 3.53
N THR A 222 -16.21 -14.50 4.56
CA THR A 222 -16.47 -13.60 5.69
C THR A 222 -16.55 -12.15 5.23
N MET A 223 -15.61 -11.73 4.39
CA MET A 223 -15.57 -10.38 3.81
C MET A 223 -16.78 -10.12 2.92
N LEU A 224 -17.14 -11.07 2.04
CA LEU A 224 -18.29 -10.97 1.15
C LEU A 224 -19.59 -10.85 1.94
N ALA A 225 -19.80 -11.69 2.95
CA ALA A 225 -20.97 -11.63 3.83
C ALA A 225 -21.06 -10.30 4.59
N ALA A 226 -19.94 -9.80 5.13
CA ALA A 226 -19.89 -8.51 5.80
C ALA A 226 -20.18 -7.35 4.83
N TYR A 227 -19.69 -7.43 3.60
CA TYR A 227 -19.95 -6.44 2.57
C TYR A 227 -21.42 -6.45 2.13
N ILE A 228 -22.01 -7.61 1.90
CA ILE A 228 -23.43 -7.77 1.56
C ILE A 228 -24.30 -7.22 2.68
N LYS A 229 -23.99 -7.53 3.95
CA LYS A 229 -24.73 -7.01 5.12
C LYS A 229 -24.67 -5.48 5.21
N ARG A 230 -23.52 -4.88 4.87
CA ARG A 230 -23.32 -3.43 4.86
C ARG A 230 -23.90 -2.75 3.61
N TRP A 231 -23.96 -3.46 2.48
CA TRP A 231 -24.42 -2.93 1.21
C TRP A 231 -25.93 -3.08 1.12
N LYS A 232 -26.65 -1.96 1.26
CA LYS A 232 -28.12 -1.85 1.31
C LYS A 232 -28.81 -2.34 2.59
N GLY A 233 -28.08 -2.58 3.69
CA GLY A 233 -28.69 -2.91 4.99
C GLY A 233 -29.45 -4.25 4.97
N PHE A 234 -28.97 -5.21 4.17
CA PHE A 234 -29.61 -6.51 4.03
C PHE A 234 -29.37 -7.34 5.30
N THR A 235 -30.44 -7.55 6.08
CA THR A 235 -30.46 -8.50 7.19
C THR A 235 -30.95 -9.83 6.64
N PRO A 236 -30.18 -10.93 6.73
CA PRO A 236 -30.73 -12.24 6.40
C PRO A 236 -31.72 -12.61 7.51
N GLU A 237 -33.00 -12.31 7.31
CA GLU A 237 -34.08 -12.91 8.08
C GLU A 237 -34.44 -14.27 7.47
N GLY A 238 -34.45 -15.29 8.33
CA GLY A 238 -35.21 -16.53 8.14
C GLY A 238 -34.43 -17.73 7.59
N LYS A 239 -34.03 -18.64 8.48
CA LYS A 239 -34.84 -19.85 8.71
C LYS A 239 -34.41 -20.59 9.99
N GLU A 240 -35.43 -20.95 10.75
CA GLU A 240 -35.49 -22.09 11.67
C GLU A 240 -35.00 -23.39 11.02
#